data_AF-A0A1Y2IYG7-F1
#
_entry.id   AF-A0A1Y2IYG7-F1
#
_cell.length_a   1.000
_cell.length_b   1.000
_cell.length_c   1.000
_cell.angle_alpha   90.00
_cell.angle_beta   90.00
_cell.angle_gamma   90.00
#
_symmetry.space_group_name_H-M   'P 1'
#
loop_
_entity.id
_entity.type
_entity.pdbx_description
1 polymer ?
#
loop_
_entity_poly.entity_id
_entity_poly.type
_entity_poly.pdbx_seq_one_letter_code
_entity_poly.pdbx_strand_id
1 'polypeptide(L)'
;MPVRHIYSGLVTSRSRCGDLETRWFVCAQCSDTPAQLKNRTENAPLLRYVDSLRTHGHRAARIDPLDLLQREEVAALNPARYGLDDPARTYDINGIIWTRPVGEDSGPEHWPLERIT
;
A
#
# COMPACT_ATOMS: atom_id res chain seq x y z
N MET A 1 -36.67 -39.72 -21.63
CA MET A 1 -35.87 -38.53 -21.98
C MET A 1 -34.84 -38.29 -20.89
N PRO A 2 -33.54 -38.52 -21.12
CA PRO A 2 -32.53 -38.34 -20.09
C PRO A 2 -32.00 -36.90 -20.05
N VAL A 3 -32.02 -36.29 -18.86
CA VAL A 3 -31.51 -34.95 -18.58
C VAL A 3 -29.99 -35.03 -18.44
N ARG A 4 -29.27 -34.24 -19.23
CA ARG A 4 -27.80 -34.21 -19.28
C ARG A 4 -27.20 -33.56 -18.04
N HIS A 5 -26.17 -34.22 -17.52
CA HIS A 5 -25.24 -33.78 -16.50
C HIS A 5 -24.76 -32.33 -16.70
N ILE A 6 -24.84 -31.53 -15.63
CA ILE A 6 -24.24 -30.20 -15.56
C ILE A 6 -22.76 -30.38 -15.20
N TYR A 7 -21.92 -29.76 -16.01
CA TYR A 7 -20.46 -29.89 -16.00
C TYR A 7 -19.82 -29.47 -14.66
N SER A 8 -19.00 -30.37 -14.13
CA SER A 8 -17.87 -30.07 -13.26
C SER A 8 -16.81 -29.34 -14.09
N GLY A 9 -16.49 -28.10 -13.72
CA GLY A 9 -15.41 -27.31 -14.31
C GLY A 9 -14.63 -26.58 -13.23
N LEU A 10 -13.41 -27.06 -12.97
CA LEU A 10 -12.42 -26.44 -12.10
C LEU A 10 -12.19 -24.97 -12.48
N VAL A 11 -12.36 -24.05 -11.53
CA VAL A 11 -11.83 -22.69 -11.64
C VAL A 11 -10.36 -22.73 -11.22
N THR A 12 -9.46 -22.94 -12.18
CA THR A 12 -8.02 -22.68 -12.02
C THR A 12 -7.64 -21.52 -12.94
N SER A 13 -7.94 -20.27 -12.57
CA SER A 13 -7.43 -19.12 -13.32
C SER A 13 -6.15 -18.60 -12.66
N ARG A 14 -5.04 -19.27 -12.97
CA ARG A 14 -3.71 -18.64 -12.91
C ARG A 14 -3.45 -17.91 -14.22
N SER A 15 -3.07 -16.65 -14.09
CA SER A 15 -2.18 -15.89 -14.98
C SER A 15 -2.74 -15.37 -16.30
N ARG A 16 -2.84 -14.03 -16.40
CA ARG A 16 -1.99 -13.23 -17.29
C ARG A 16 -2.21 -11.73 -17.03
N CYS A 17 -1.36 -11.15 -16.18
CA CYS A 17 -1.01 -9.74 -16.31
C CYS A 17 0.15 -9.70 -17.31
N GLY A 18 -0.09 -9.18 -18.51
CA GLY A 18 0.84 -9.25 -19.63
C GLY A 18 0.12 -9.81 -20.85
N ASP A 19 -0.69 -8.96 -21.48
CA ASP A 19 -1.07 -9.00 -22.90
C ASP A 19 -2.28 -8.07 -23.09
N LEU A 20 -2.10 -6.76 -22.96
CA LEU A 20 -3.03 -5.78 -23.55
C LEU A 20 -2.28 -4.49 -23.88
N GLU A 21 -1.72 -4.48 -25.08
CA GLU A 21 -1.59 -3.28 -25.90
C GLU A 21 -2.96 -2.54 -25.91
N THR A 22 -2.97 -1.22 -25.75
CA THR A 22 -4.15 -0.32 -25.84
C THR A 22 -5.06 -0.17 -24.61
N ARG A 23 -4.60 0.60 -23.61
CA ARG A 23 -5.30 1.78 -23.01
C ARG A 23 -4.64 2.13 -21.68
N TRP A 24 -4.41 3.41 -21.50
CA TRP A 24 -3.64 4.08 -20.45
C TRP A 24 -4.25 4.02 -19.03
N PHE A 25 -4.69 2.85 -18.58
CA PHE A 25 -5.06 2.59 -17.19
C PHE A 25 -4.45 1.27 -16.75
N VAL A 26 -3.14 1.28 -16.54
CA VAL A 26 -2.45 0.19 -15.86
C VAL A 26 -2.95 0.18 -14.41
N CYS A 27 -3.60 -0.91 -14.00
CA CYS A 27 -3.77 -1.22 -12.58
C CYS A 27 -2.37 -1.23 -11.95
N ALA A 28 -2.06 -0.19 -11.16
CA ALA A 28 -0.82 -0.11 -10.39
C ALA A 28 -0.63 -1.30 -9.44
N GLN A 29 -1.68 -2.12 -9.21
CA GLN A 29 -1.63 -3.35 -8.42
C GLN A 29 -1.08 -4.58 -9.17
N CYS A 30 -0.74 -4.51 -10.46
CA CYS A 30 -0.19 -5.67 -11.18
C CYS A 30 1.27 -6.01 -10.85
N SER A 31 1.99 -5.10 -10.18
CA SER A 31 3.40 -5.27 -9.86
C SER A 31 3.67 -5.75 -8.43
N ASP A 32 2.64 -5.90 -7.60
CA ASP A 32 2.79 -6.39 -6.22
C ASP A 32 2.67 -7.92 -6.17
N THR A 33 3.44 -8.55 -5.28
CA THR A 33 3.27 -9.99 -5.04
C THR A 33 1.97 -10.26 -4.26
N PRO A 34 1.39 -11.49 -4.34
CA PRO A 34 0.20 -11.84 -3.56
C PRO A 34 0.36 -11.63 -2.05
N ALA A 35 1.57 -11.79 -1.52
CA ALA A 35 1.87 -11.53 -0.12
C ALA A 35 1.78 -10.03 0.20
N GLN A 36 2.32 -9.17 -0.66
CA GLN A 36 2.22 -7.71 -0.51
C GLN A 36 0.78 -7.21 -0.59
N LEU A 37 -0.02 -7.76 -1.52
CA LEU A 37 -1.45 -7.43 -1.61
C LEU A 37 -2.23 -7.82 -0.35
N LYS A 38 -1.93 -9.00 0.21
CA LYS A 38 -2.50 -9.45 1.47
C LYS A 38 -2.11 -8.50 2.62
N ASN A 39 -0.82 -8.17 2.73
CA ASN A 39 -0.33 -7.25 3.75
C ASN A 39 -1.00 -5.86 3.65
N ARG A 40 -1.14 -5.30 2.45
CA ARG A 40 -1.85 -4.03 2.22
C ARG A 40 -3.31 -4.06 2.67
N THR A 41 -3.96 -5.22 2.57
CA THR A 41 -5.34 -5.41 3.03
C THR A 41 -5.41 -5.49 4.56
N GLU A 42 -4.51 -6.24 5.18
CA GLU A 42 -4.44 -6.42 6.64
C GLU A 42 -4.03 -5.12 7.35
N ASN A 43 -3.08 -4.39 6.78
CA ASN A 43 -2.55 -3.12 7.29
C ASN A 43 -3.06 -1.91 6.49
N ALA A 44 -4.32 -1.97 6.04
CA ALA A 44 -4.97 -0.88 5.29
C ALA A 44 -4.90 0.50 5.98
N PRO A 45 -5.01 0.63 7.33
CA PRO A 45 -4.84 1.92 7.99
C PRO A 45 -3.45 2.53 7.81
N LEU A 46 -2.39 1.69 7.89
CA LEU A 46 -1.02 2.12 7.66
C LEU A 46 -0.82 2.56 6.21
N LEU A 47 -1.34 1.81 5.25
CA LEU A 47 -1.27 2.18 3.83
C LEU A 47 -1.85 3.57 3.57
N ARG A 48 -3.04 3.85 4.12
CA ARG A 48 -3.72 5.14 3.98
C ARG A 48 -2.93 6.30 4.60
N TYR A 49 -2.23 6.06 5.71
CA TYR A 49 -1.34 7.03 6.33
C TYR A 49 -0.11 7.31 5.47
N VAL A 50 0.55 6.27 4.96
CA VAL A 50 1.73 6.46 4.09
C VAL A 50 1.33 7.16 2.79
N ASP A 51 0.15 6.89 2.24
CA ASP A 51 -0.35 7.60 1.06
C ASP A 51 -0.67 9.08 1.35
N SER A 52 -1.16 9.40 2.56
CA SER A 52 -1.34 10.81 2.96
C SER A 52 -0.01 11.53 3.13
N LEU A 53 1.03 10.86 3.64
CA LEU A 53 2.40 11.37 3.68
C LEU A 53 2.95 11.66 2.28
N ARG A 54 2.73 10.75 1.31
CA ARG A 54 3.15 10.98 -0.09
C ARG A 54 2.44 12.18 -0.70
N THR A 55 1.15 12.32 -0.42
CA THR A 55 0.31 13.36 -1.02
C THR A 55 0.50 14.72 -0.34
N HIS A 56 0.75 14.78 0.97
CA HIS A 56 0.74 16.04 1.73
C HIS A 56 2.00 16.32 2.55
N GLY A 57 2.93 15.37 2.68
CA GLY A 57 4.14 15.54 3.50
C GLY A 57 5.00 16.72 3.08
N HIS A 58 5.03 17.04 1.78
CA HIS A 58 5.75 18.19 1.24
C HIS A 58 5.27 19.55 1.81
N ARG A 59 4.00 19.66 2.24
CA ARG A 59 3.46 20.88 2.83
C ARG A 59 4.00 21.16 4.23
N ALA A 60 4.30 20.10 4.99
CA ALA A 60 4.86 20.21 6.33
C ALA A 60 6.41 20.22 6.34
N ALA A 61 7.04 19.85 5.22
CA ALA A 61 8.48 19.64 5.12
C ALA A 61 9.32 20.90 5.32
N ARG A 62 10.44 20.79 6.06
CA ARG A 62 11.38 21.88 6.36
C ARG A 62 12.33 22.19 5.20
N ILE A 63 11.77 22.73 4.12
CA ILE A 63 12.51 23.08 2.90
C ILE A 63 13.11 24.50 2.98
N ASP A 64 12.44 25.44 3.65
CA ASP A 64 12.91 26.82 3.78
C ASP A 64 14.08 26.93 4.77
N PRO A 65 15.30 27.28 4.32
CA PRO A 65 16.45 27.46 5.21
C PRO A 65 16.37 28.72 6.07
N LEU A 66 15.54 29.70 5.68
CA LEU A 66 15.35 30.94 6.44
C LEU A 66 14.20 30.85 7.44
N ASP A 67 13.36 29.81 7.33
CA ASP A 67 12.19 29.52 8.17
C ASP A 67 11.22 30.71 8.31
N LEU A 68 11.05 31.48 7.23
CA LEU A 68 10.16 32.64 7.17
C LEU A 68 8.77 32.26 6.66
N LEU A 69 8.65 31.14 5.95
CA LEU A 69 7.38 30.64 5.45
C LEU A 69 6.52 30.06 6.58
N GLN A 70 5.30 30.57 6.70
CA GLN A 70 4.30 29.98 7.59
C GLN A 70 3.85 28.61 7.04
N ARG A 71 3.86 27.60 7.91
CA ARG A 71 3.49 26.22 7.56
C ARG A 71 2.08 25.94 8.04
N GLU A 72 1.25 25.39 7.16
CA GLU A 72 -0.07 24.91 7.53
C GLU A 72 0.05 23.58 8.28
N GLU A 73 -0.67 23.45 9.40
CA GLU A 73 -0.81 22.16 10.07
C GLU A 73 -1.69 21.24 9.21
N VAL A 74 -1.07 20.24 8.58
CA VAL A 74 -1.80 19.31 7.74
C VAL A 74 -2.38 18.20 8.58
N ALA A 75 -3.70 18.25 8.75
CA ALA A 75 -4.44 17.26 9.50
C ALA A 75 -4.15 15.81 9.07
N ALA A 76 -4.08 15.56 7.77
CA ALA A 76 -3.87 14.23 7.20
C ALA A 76 -2.52 13.57 7.60
N LEU A 77 -1.58 14.30 8.21
CA LEU A 77 -0.30 13.77 8.67
C LEU A 77 -0.34 13.25 10.12
N ASN A 78 -1.49 13.33 10.80
CA ASN A 78 -1.65 12.77 12.14
C ASN A 78 -1.97 11.26 12.09
N PRO A 79 -1.10 10.36 12.59
CA PRO A 79 -1.30 8.91 12.56
C PRO A 79 -2.53 8.45 13.36
N ALA A 80 -2.88 9.14 14.45
CA ALA A 80 -4.04 8.79 15.28
C ALA A 80 -5.37 8.88 14.50
N ARG A 81 -5.46 9.70 13.44
CA ARG A 81 -6.64 9.77 12.57
C ARG A 81 -6.88 8.49 11.75
N TYR A 82 -5.85 7.68 11.59
CA TYR A 82 -5.92 6.39 10.92
C TYR A 82 -6.03 5.23 11.92
N GLY A 83 -6.13 5.50 13.23
CA GLY A 83 -6.14 4.45 14.27
C GLY A 83 -4.76 3.86 14.53
N LEU A 84 -3.70 4.63 14.26
CA LEU A 84 -2.31 4.30 14.58
C LEU A 84 -1.92 5.11 15.84
N ASP A 85 -2.25 4.58 17.01
CA ASP A 85 -2.11 5.25 18.31
C ASP A 85 -1.01 4.64 19.20
N ASP A 86 -0.74 3.34 19.06
CA ASP A 86 0.32 2.65 19.80
C ASP A 86 1.68 2.75 19.09
N PRO A 87 2.65 3.51 19.63
CA PRO A 87 3.98 3.67 19.04
C PRO A 87 4.80 2.37 19.03
N ALA A 88 4.56 1.46 19.98
CA ALA A 88 5.30 0.21 20.12
C ALA A 88 4.75 -0.90 19.22
N ARG A 89 3.53 -0.74 18.68
CA ARG A 89 2.91 -1.71 17.79
C ARG A 89 3.71 -1.85 16.51
N THR A 90 4.02 -3.10 16.15
CA THR A 90 4.76 -3.45 14.96
C THR A 90 3.84 -3.72 13.77
N TYR A 91 4.24 -3.27 12.59
CA TYR A 91 3.53 -3.47 11.33
C TYR A 91 4.45 -4.10 10.30
N ASP A 92 3.92 -4.99 9.47
CA ASP A 92 4.63 -5.48 8.28
C ASP A 92 4.65 -4.36 7.22
N ILE A 93 5.83 -3.90 6.87
CA ILE A 93 6.04 -2.81 5.91
C ILE A 93 6.16 -3.30 4.47
N ASN A 94 6.22 -4.62 4.24
CA ASN A 94 6.45 -5.21 2.92
C ASN A 94 5.35 -4.82 1.94
N GLY A 95 5.74 -4.08 0.89
CA GLY A 95 4.81 -3.56 -0.10
C GLY A 95 4.01 -2.34 0.34
N ILE A 96 4.19 -1.77 1.54
CA ILE A 96 3.53 -0.53 1.98
C ILE A 96 4.50 0.66 1.92
N ILE A 97 5.69 0.49 2.50
CA ILE A 97 6.77 1.48 2.47
C ILE A 97 7.73 1.12 1.33
N TRP A 98 8.22 2.13 0.62
CA TRP A 98 9.21 1.90 -0.43
C TRP A 98 10.59 1.70 0.19
N THR A 99 10.95 0.43 0.43
CA THR A 99 12.29 0.03 0.89
C THR A 99 13.06 -0.75 -0.17
N ARG A 100 12.36 -1.35 -1.15
CA ARG A 100 12.92 -2.20 -2.21
C ARG A 100 12.25 -1.92 -3.55
N PRO A 101 12.84 -2.33 -4.69
CA PRO A 101 12.20 -2.27 -6.00
C PRO A 101 10.82 -2.93 -6.00
N VAL A 102 9.91 -2.41 -6.83
CA VAL A 102 8.54 -2.94 -6.94
C VAL A 102 8.57 -4.33 -7.58
N GLY A 103 7.83 -5.28 -7.02
CA GLY A 103 7.78 -6.68 -7.48
C GLY A 103 8.84 -7.58 -6.85
N GLU A 104 9.76 -7.03 -6.07
CA GLU A 104 10.66 -7.82 -5.22
C GLU A 104 10.01 -8.08 -3.87
N ASP A 105 9.91 -9.35 -3.49
CA ASP A 105 9.38 -9.79 -2.20
C ASP A 105 10.50 -10.45 -1.39
N SER A 106 10.92 -9.78 -0.33
CA SER A 106 11.94 -10.26 0.59
C SER A 106 11.33 -10.86 1.87
N GLY A 107 10.01 -11.06 1.90
CA GLY A 107 9.29 -11.52 3.07
C GLY A 107 8.85 -10.38 4.00
N PRO A 108 8.15 -10.73 5.10
CA PRO A 108 7.60 -9.76 6.03
C PRO A 108 8.73 -9.06 6.81
N GLU A 109 8.66 -7.74 6.85
CA GLU A 109 9.61 -6.91 7.57
C GLU A 109 8.83 -6.04 8.55
N HIS A 110 9.10 -6.21 9.84
CA HIS A 110 8.29 -5.59 10.89
C HIS A 110 8.99 -4.37 11.48
N TRP A 111 8.36 -3.22 11.40
CA TRP A 111 8.83 -1.99 12.05
C TRP A 111 7.83 -1.53 13.11
N PRO A 112 8.28 -1.01 14.26
CA PRO A 112 7.39 -0.35 15.21
C PRO A 112 6.86 0.96 14.63
N LEU A 113 5.66 1.39 15.04
CA LEU A 113 5.03 2.60 14.52
C LEU A 113 5.92 3.84 14.70
N GLU A 114 6.58 3.96 15.85
CA GLU A 114 7.52 5.06 16.16
C GLU A 114 8.68 5.20 15.17
N ARG A 115 9.01 4.15 14.42
CA ARG A 115 10.04 4.20 13.38
C ARG A 115 9.49 4.71 12.05
N ILE A 116 8.17 4.60 11.85
CA ILE A 116 7.49 4.98 10.61
C ILE A 116 7.07 6.45 10.63
N THR A 117 6.68 6.96 11.81
CA THR A 117 6.18 8.33 12.05
C THR A 117 7.28 9.25 12.58
#